data_AF-A0A7W1JUF4-F1
#
_entry.id   AF-A0A7W1JUF4-F1
#
_cell.length_a   1.000
_cell.length_b   1.000
_cell.length_c   1.000
_cell.angle_alpha   90.00
_cell.angle_beta   90.00
_cell.angle_gamma   90.00
#
_symmetry.space_group_name_H-M   'P 1'
#
loop_
_entity.id
_entity.type
_entity.pdbx_description
1 polymer ?
#
loop_
_entity_poly.entity_id
_entity_poly.type
_entity_poly.pdbx_seq_one_letter_code
_entity_poly.pdbx_strand_id
1 'polypeptide(L)'
;LRTLAREFEGSRPDGGAADFVADLIRRFSIEESGRGVNLMTYHRAKGLEFDAVFLPRLLDGELPFRSGRNRAPIDEERRLLYVGITRARRWLFLTWPIARPDGRAARSPFIDELSPAHVEAPARGRGSRQAGPAGSDGASRVPDGDPLLAALKRWRLERARRDGVPAYVVFHDATLAAIAERHPRTPGELLAVSGVGLAKLERYGQEVLATVAAARTTSRRSPRPAGA
;
A
#
# COMPACT_ATOMS: atom_id res chain seq x y z
N LEU A 1 11.16 -22.92 22.09
CA LEU A 1 11.83 -24.24 22.19
C LEU A 1 12.11 -24.63 23.65
N ARG A 2 13.12 -24.08 24.35
CA ARG A 2 13.42 -24.49 25.76
C ARG A 2 12.22 -24.50 26.72
N THR A 3 11.31 -23.52 26.62
CA THR A 3 10.07 -23.49 27.44
C THR A 3 9.13 -24.66 27.09
N LEU A 4 8.88 -24.89 25.80
CA LEU A 4 8.03 -25.98 25.30
C LEU A 4 8.58 -27.36 25.67
N ALA A 5 9.90 -27.53 25.72
CA ALA A 5 10.53 -28.78 26.16
C ALA A 5 10.20 -29.07 27.64
N ARG A 6 10.34 -28.09 28.54
CA ARG A 6 9.97 -28.25 29.95
C ARG A 6 8.48 -28.51 30.17
N GLU A 7 7.62 -27.85 29.38
CA GLU A 7 6.17 -28.14 29.40
C GLU A 7 5.87 -29.56 28.94
N PHE A 8 6.57 -30.03 27.90
CA PHE A 8 6.44 -31.41 27.43
C PHE A 8 6.90 -32.41 28.49
N GLU A 9 8.11 -32.26 29.02
CA GLU A 9 8.67 -33.06 30.12
C GLU A 9 7.72 -33.11 31.34
N GLY A 10 7.12 -31.98 31.72
CA GLY A 10 6.14 -31.93 32.82
C GLY A 10 4.79 -32.58 32.52
N SER A 11 4.44 -32.77 31.24
CA SER A 11 3.18 -33.40 30.79
C SER A 11 3.32 -34.87 30.39
N ARG A 12 4.53 -35.29 30.01
CA ARG A 12 4.92 -36.65 29.61
C ARG A 12 6.37 -36.90 30.05
N PRO A 13 6.61 -37.22 31.33
CA PRO A 13 7.96 -37.41 31.87
C PRO A 13 8.72 -38.58 31.21
N ASP A 14 8.00 -39.58 30.70
CA ASP A 14 8.59 -40.73 30.00
C ASP A 14 8.73 -40.52 28.47
N GLY A 15 8.36 -39.33 27.97
CA GLY A 15 8.35 -39.02 26.53
C GLY A 15 9.75 -38.73 25.98
N GLY A 16 10.14 -39.41 24.90
CA GLY A 16 11.43 -39.21 24.24
C GLY A 16 11.45 -38.00 23.29
N ALA A 17 12.62 -37.75 22.70
CA ALA A 17 12.78 -36.68 21.70
C ALA A 17 11.87 -36.87 20.48
N ALA A 18 11.57 -38.11 20.10
CA ALA A 18 10.62 -38.43 19.03
C ALA A 18 9.19 -37.99 19.38
N ASP A 19 8.76 -38.26 20.62
CA ASP A 19 7.44 -37.87 21.13
C ASP A 19 7.32 -36.34 21.27
N PHE A 20 8.40 -35.66 21.67
CA PHE A 20 8.44 -34.20 21.69
C PHE A 20 8.33 -33.59 20.27
N VAL A 21 9.02 -34.18 19.28
CA VAL A 21 8.89 -33.75 17.88
C VAL A 21 7.47 -34.02 17.35
N ALA A 22 6.87 -35.17 17.68
CA ALA A 22 5.49 -35.47 17.33
C ALA A 22 4.49 -34.50 17.99
N ASP A 23 4.69 -34.14 19.26
CA ASP A 23 3.85 -33.15 19.95
C ASP A 23 4.03 -31.73 19.39
N LEU A 24 5.26 -31.33 19.00
CA LEU A 24 5.49 -30.08 18.29
C LEU A 24 4.79 -30.07 16.93
N ILE A 25 4.92 -31.14 16.14
CA ILE A 25 4.22 -31.27 14.85
C ILE A 25 2.70 -31.16 15.08
N ARG A 26 2.14 -31.89 16.06
CA ARG A 26 0.72 -31.82 16.41
C ARG A 26 0.27 -30.41 16.83
N ARG A 27 0.99 -29.75 17.77
CA ARG A 27 0.67 -28.40 18.28
C ARG A 27 0.76 -27.30 17.21
N PHE A 28 1.61 -27.47 16.20
CA PHE A 28 1.79 -26.50 15.11
C PHE A 28 1.15 -26.94 13.77
N SER A 29 0.48 -28.08 13.75
CA SER A 29 -0.37 -28.53 12.65
C SER A 29 -1.70 -27.80 12.65
N ILE A 30 -2.18 -27.45 11.46
CA ILE A 30 -3.41 -26.67 11.25
C ILE A 30 -4.68 -27.50 11.53
N GLU A 31 -4.53 -28.83 11.62
CA GLU A 31 -5.64 -29.79 11.70
C GLU A 31 -6.28 -29.88 13.10
N GLU A 32 -5.56 -29.47 14.16
CA GLU A 32 -6.16 -29.42 15.50
C GLU A 32 -7.02 -28.16 15.66
N SER A 33 -8.29 -28.28 15.26
CA SER A 33 -9.34 -27.26 15.36
C SER A 33 -9.76 -27.00 16.83
N GLY A 34 -8.81 -26.54 17.65
CA GLY A 34 -8.98 -26.32 19.08
C GLY A 34 -9.49 -24.92 19.45
N ARG A 35 -9.63 -24.68 20.77
CA ARG A 35 -9.95 -23.37 21.38
C ARG A 35 -8.75 -22.42 21.35
N GLY A 36 -8.20 -22.13 20.17
CA GLY A 36 -6.99 -21.32 19.99
C GLY A 36 -7.13 -20.24 18.90
N VAL A 37 -6.16 -19.32 18.87
CA VAL A 37 -6.03 -18.33 17.78
C VAL A 37 -5.11 -18.90 16.70
N ASN A 38 -5.60 -19.00 15.48
CA ASN A 38 -4.83 -19.51 14.34
C ASN A 38 -3.86 -18.45 13.80
N LEU A 39 -2.56 -18.62 14.04
CA LEU A 39 -1.51 -17.78 13.46
C LEU A 39 -0.92 -18.46 12.21
N MET A 40 -1.03 -17.80 11.05
CA MET A 40 -0.55 -18.33 9.78
C MET A 40 -0.15 -17.24 8.79
N THR A 41 0.57 -17.61 7.72
CA THR A 41 0.92 -16.72 6.62
C THR A 41 -0.22 -16.59 5.61
N TYR A 42 -0.24 -15.49 4.83
CA TYR A 42 -1.23 -15.26 3.76
C TYR A 42 -1.41 -16.47 2.82
N HIS A 43 -0.31 -17.12 2.45
CA HIS A 43 -0.31 -18.30 1.59
C HIS A 43 -1.02 -19.50 2.23
N ARG A 44 -0.82 -19.74 3.53
CA ARG A 44 -1.48 -20.83 4.29
C ARG A 44 -2.95 -20.55 4.58
N ALA A 45 -3.37 -19.29 4.58
CA ALA A 45 -4.76 -18.90 4.80
C ALA A 45 -5.67 -19.14 3.57
N LYS A 46 -5.10 -19.41 2.38
CA LYS A 46 -5.86 -19.62 1.14
C LYS A 46 -6.81 -20.82 1.28
N GLY A 47 -8.11 -20.58 1.10
CA GLY A 47 -9.16 -21.61 1.19
C GLY A 47 -9.74 -21.80 2.59
N LEU A 48 -9.19 -21.13 3.61
CA LEU A 48 -9.74 -21.09 4.97
C LEU A 48 -10.60 -19.83 5.16
N GLU A 49 -11.53 -19.84 6.11
CA GLU A 49 -12.33 -18.67 6.49
C GLU A 49 -12.53 -18.62 8.00
N PHE A 50 -12.58 -17.43 8.57
CA PHE A 50 -12.67 -17.19 10.01
C PHE A 50 -13.68 -16.08 10.31
N ASP A 51 -14.40 -16.17 11.44
CA ASP A 51 -15.32 -15.11 11.85
C ASP A 51 -14.61 -13.77 12.08
N ALA A 52 -13.39 -13.80 12.63
CA ALA A 52 -12.54 -12.64 12.82
C ALA A 52 -11.14 -12.90 12.26
N VAL A 53 -10.60 -11.92 11.51
CA VAL A 53 -9.23 -11.95 10.99
C VAL A 53 -8.50 -10.68 11.41
N PHE A 54 -7.26 -10.87 11.87
CA PHE A 54 -6.34 -9.80 12.20
C PHE A 54 -5.18 -9.84 11.19
N LEU A 55 -4.99 -8.74 10.45
CA LEU A 55 -3.83 -8.52 9.58
C LEU A 55 -2.93 -7.46 10.24
N PRO A 56 -1.96 -7.87 11.07
CA PRO A 56 -1.10 -6.94 11.79
C PRO A 56 0.00 -6.37 10.89
N ARG A 57 0.53 -5.21 11.28
CA ARG A 57 1.77 -4.62 10.73
C ARG A 57 1.77 -4.44 9.20
N LEU A 58 0.71 -3.85 8.66
CA LEU A 58 0.61 -3.53 7.24
C LEU A 58 1.55 -2.35 6.92
N LEU A 59 2.78 -2.68 6.53
CA LEU A 59 3.95 -1.82 6.41
C LEU A 59 4.47 -1.73 4.98
N ASP A 60 4.94 -0.55 4.56
CA ASP A 60 5.64 -0.44 3.28
C ASP A 60 6.99 -1.17 3.37
N GLY A 61 7.24 -2.07 2.40
CA GLY A 61 8.42 -2.93 2.35
C GLY A 61 8.23 -4.33 2.97
N GLU A 62 7.28 -4.53 3.90
CA GLU A 62 6.83 -5.87 4.32
C GLU A 62 5.69 -6.37 3.41
N LEU A 63 4.71 -5.52 3.10
CA LEU A 63 3.63 -5.81 2.15
C LEU A 63 3.23 -4.52 1.40
N PRO A 64 3.60 -4.33 0.12
CA PRO A 64 4.30 -5.28 -0.72
C PRO A 64 5.75 -5.49 -0.26
N PHE A 65 6.23 -6.72 -0.37
CA PHE A 65 7.63 -7.05 -0.18
C PHE A 65 8.48 -6.37 -1.27
N ARG A 66 9.58 -5.71 -0.86
CA ARG A 66 10.40 -4.87 -1.76
C ARG A 66 11.90 -5.17 -1.77
N SER A 67 12.38 -6.09 -0.94
CA SER A 67 13.81 -6.35 -0.74
C SER A 67 14.17 -7.81 -1.05
N GLY A 68 15.32 -8.05 -1.68
CA GLY A 68 15.81 -9.40 -1.98
C GLY A 68 15.64 -9.83 -3.44
N ARG A 69 16.19 -11.00 -3.79
CA ARG A 69 16.36 -11.45 -5.19
C ARG A 69 15.08 -11.95 -5.87
N ASN A 70 14.06 -12.36 -5.09
CA ASN A 70 12.82 -12.95 -5.61
C ASN A 70 11.62 -12.06 -5.22
N ARG A 71 11.53 -10.87 -5.82
CA ARG A 71 10.39 -9.97 -5.61
C ARG A 71 9.24 -10.36 -6.53
N ALA A 72 8.11 -10.75 -5.96
CA ALA A 72 6.89 -11.03 -6.73
C ALA A 72 6.38 -9.76 -7.44
N PRO A 73 5.64 -9.90 -8.55
CA PRO A 73 4.92 -8.79 -9.17
C PRO A 73 4.03 -8.07 -8.15
N ILE A 74 3.92 -6.75 -8.26
CA ILE A 74 3.15 -5.93 -7.30
C ILE A 74 1.67 -6.36 -7.20
N ASP A 75 1.10 -6.88 -8.29
CA ASP A 75 -0.28 -7.35 -8.34
C ASP A 75 -0.46 -8.71 -7.64
N GLU A 76 0.61 -9.52 -7.55
CA GLU A 76 0.62 -10.75 -6.75
C GLU A 76 0.73 -10.44 -5.25
N GLU A 77 1.59 -9.48 -4.87
CA GLU A 77 1.65 -8.92 -3.51
C GLU A 77 0.29 -8.31 -3.08
N ARG A 78 -0.39 -7.57 -3.96
CA ARG A 78 -1.76 -7.06 -3.72
C ARG A 78 -2.74 -8.23 -3.53
N ARG A 79 -2.62 -9.28 -4.36
CA ARG A 79 -3.47 -10.47 -4.26
C ARG A 79 -3.30 -11.17 -2.90
N LEU A 80 -2.12 -11.16 -2.29
CA LEU A 80 -1.94 -11.67 -0.92
C LEU A 80 -2.80 -10.90 0.09
N LEU A 81 -2.79 -9.57 0.05
CA LEU A 81 -3.65 -8.76 0.91
C LEU A 81 -5.13 -9.05 0.66
N TYR A 82 -5.56 -9.10 -0.60
CA TYR A 82 -6.93 -9.45 -0.98
C TYR A 82 -7.34 -10.84 -0.45
N VAL A 83 -6.46 -11.85 -0.55
CA VAL A 83 -6.70 -13.17 0.02
C VAL A 83 -6.90 -13.04 1.53
N GLY A 84 -6.01 -12.35 2.24
CA GLY A 84 -6.11 -12.16 3.69
C GLY A 84 -7.42 -11.47 4.13
N ILE A 85 -7.78 -10.37 3.47
CA ILE A 85 -9.03 -9.62 3.70
C ILE A 85 -10.24 -10.54 3.51
N THR A 86 -10.29 -11.28 2.40
CA THR A 86 -11.41 -12.18 2.08
C THR A 86 -11.45 -13.47 2.90
N ARG A 87 -10.56 -13.69 3.88
CA ARG A 87 -10.72 -14.78 4.86
C ARG A 87 -11.68 -14.39 6.00
N ALA A 88 -11.98 -13.09 6.16
CA ALA A 88 -12.85 -12.58 7.21
C ALA A 88 -14.32 -12.71 6.84
N ARG A 89 -15.11 -13.40 7.68
CA ARG A 89 -16.57 -13.56 7.48
C ARG A 89 -17.39 -12.46 8.16
N ARG A 90 -16.93 -11.94 9.30
CA ARG A 90 -17.68 -10.94 10.11
C ARG A 90 -16.82 -9.74 10.50
N TRP A 91 -15.60 -9.98 10.96
CA TRP A 91 -14.73 -8.94 11.51
C TRP A 91 -13.35 -8.96 10.85
N LEU A 92 -12.90 -7.79 10.38
CA LEU A 92 -11.58 -7.59 9.82
C LEU A 92 -10.88 -6.48 10.59
N PHE A 93 -9.73 -6.80 11.18
CA PHE A 93 -8.89 -5.86 11.89
C PHE A 93 -7.57 -5.68 11.13
N LEU A 94 -7.33 -4.46 10.66
CA LEU A 94 -6.12 -4.06 9.96
C LEU A 94 -5.30 -3.16 10.89
N THR A 95 -4.00 -3.41 11.07
CA THR A 95 -3.15 -2.51 11.87
C THR A 95 -1.89 -2.11 11.11
N TRP A 96 -1.49 -0.84 11.28
CA TRP A 96 -0.31 -0.23 10.67
C TRP A 96 0.28 0.79 11.66
N PRO A 97 1.57 1.17 11.54
CA PRO A 97 2.15 2.20 12.40
C PRO A 97 1.54 3.58 12.12
N ILE A 98 1.43 4.39 13.16
CA ILE A 98 1.19 5.83 12.99
C ILE A 98 2.43 6.43 12.31
N ALA A 99 2.22 7.23 11.26
CA ALA A 99 3.30 7.85 10.49
C ALA A 99 4.21 8.68 11.40
N ARG A 100 5.53 8.47 11.30
CA ARG A 100 6.54 9.19 12.08
C ARG A 100 7.31 10.18 11.20
N PRO A 101 7.71 11.36 11.74
CA PRO A 101 8.51 12.35 11.00
C PRO A 101 9.88 11.82 10.54
N ASP A 102 10.44 10.84 11.24
CA ASP A 102 11.71 10.17 10.91
C ASP A 102 11.58 9.16 9.75
N GLY A 103 10.40 9.04 9.14
CA GLY A 103 10.10 8.13 8.03
C GLY A 103 10.25 6.64 8.35
N ARG A 104 10.54 6.27 9.60
CA ARG A 104 10.69 4.88 10.02
C ARG A 104 9.32 4.23 10.17
N ALA A 105 9.15 3.07 9.55
CA ALA A 105 7.89 2.32 9.50
C ALA A 105 6.73 3.13 8.88
N ALA A 106 6.75 3.30 7.55
CA ALA A 106 5.59 3.80 6.81
C ALA A 106 4.50 2.72 6.69
N ARG A 107 3.21 3.13 6.66
CA ARG A 107 2.10 2.20 6.38
C ARG A 107 2.18 1.63 4.97
N SER A 108 1.64 0.43 4.77
CA SER A 108 1.54 -0.19 3.44
C SER A 108 0.73 0.70 2.49
N PRO A 109 1.18 0.90 1.23
CA PRO A 109 0.43 1.67 0.24
C PRO A 109 -0.90 1.00 -0.13
N PHE A 110 -1.05 -0.31 0.08
CA PHE A 110 -2.32 -1.00 -0.18
C PHE A 110 -3.42 -0.58 0.81
N ILE A 111 -3.09 0.02 1.96
CA ILE A 111 -4.11 0.60 2.87
C ILE A 111 -4.76 1.83 2.26
N ASP A 112 -4.02 2.60 1.45
CA ASP A 112 -4.57 3.77 0.76
C ASP A 112 -5.59 3.37 -0.33
N GLU A 113 -5.42 2.17 -0.92
CA GLU A 113 -6.35 1.56 -1.87
C GLU A 113 -7.67 1.10 -1.19
N LEU A 114 -7.67 0.80 0.12
CA LEU A 114 -8.85 0.33 0.87
C LEU A 114 -9.73 1.45 1.45
N SER A 115 -9.28 2.71 1.38
CA SER A 115 -10.05 3.84 1.89
C SER A 115 -11.42 3.92 1.19
N PRO A 116 -12.54 4.17 1.89
CA PRO A 116 -13.88 4.17 1.30
C PRO A 116 -14.10 5.21 0.19
N ALA A 117 -13.18 6.16 -0.01
CA ALA A 117 -13.12 7.02 -1.19
C ALA A 117 -12.86 6.25 -2.52
N HIS A 118 -12.46 4.97 -2.46
CA HIS A 118 -12.16 4.12 -3.61
C HIS A 118 -13.04 2.86 -3.69
N VAL A 119 -13.98 2.67 -2.76
CA VAL A 119 -14.88 1.51 -2.75
C VAL A 119 -16.12 1.84 -3.59
N GLU A 120 -16.01 1.70 -4.91
CA GLU A 120 -17.19 1.47 -5.73
C GLU A 120 -17.84 0.16 -5.26
N ALA A 121 -19.06 0.25 -4.71
CA ALA A 121 -19.82 -0.93 -4.33
C ALA A 121 -20.01 -1.84 -5.57
N PRO A 122 -19.96 -3.17 -5.42
CA PRO A 122 -19.95 -4.08 -6.56
C PRO A 122 -21.22 -3.90 -7.39
N ALA A 123 -21.06 -3.29 -8.56
CA ALA A 123 -22.16 -2.98 -9.46
C ALA A 123 -22.86 -4.26 -9.90
N ARG A 124 -24.05 -4.53 -9.35
CA ARG A 124 -24.95 -5.55 -9.87
C ARG A 124 -25.30 -5.17 -11.30
N GLY A 125 -24.75 -5.93 -12.26
CA GLY A 125 -24.49 -5.39 -13.59
C GLY A 125 -25.73 -5.12 -14.43
N ARG A 126 -25.65 -4.06 -15.25
CA ARG A 126 -26.30 -3.97 -16.57
C ARG A 126 -25.73 -2.83 -17.41
N GLY A 127 -25.26 -3.17 -18.62
CA GLY A 127 -25.32 -2.29 -19.79
C GLY A 127 -24.27 -1.17 -19.89
N SER A 128 -23.84 -0.90 -21.11
CA SER A 128 -22.97 0.21 -21.47
C SER A 128 -23.75 1.51 -21.70
N ARG A 129 -23.16 2.67 -21.33
CA ARG A 129 -22.87 3.81 -22.22
C ARG A 129 -22.16 4.96 -21.48
N GLN A 130 -21.63 5.89 -22.26
CA GLN A 130 -20.74 6.99 -21.86
C GLN A 130 -21.48 8.23 -21.33
N ALA A 131 -20.68 9.17 -20.79
CA ALA A 131 -20.95 10.58 -20.47
C ALA A 131 -21.61 10.89 -19.11
N GLY A 132 -20.98 11.81 -18.35
CA GLY A 132 -21.57 12.51 -17.21
C GLY A 132 -22.36 13.76 -17.65
N PRO A 133 -22.50 14.84 -16.84
CA PRO A 133 -21.86 15.13 -15.55
C PRO A 133 -22.80 15.60 -14.40
N ALA A 134 -22.31 15.55 -13.16
CA ALA A 134 -22.64 16.32 -11.93
C ALA A 134 -22.04 15.53 -10.74
N GLY A 135 -21.20 16.03 -9.82
CA GLY A 135 -21.24 17.32 -9.11
C GLY A 135 -22.07 17.15 -7.82
N SER A 136 -21.60 17.42 -6.60
CA SER A 136 -20.23 17.62 -6.07
C SER A 136 -20.19 17.02 -4.63
N ASP A 137 -19.17 17.11 -3.76
CA ASP A 137 -17.96 17.95 -3.72
C ASP A 137 -16.79 17.24 -3.01
N GLY A 138 -15.71 17.98 -2.71
CA GLY A 138 -14.44 17.50 -2.19
C GLY A 138 -13.27 18.03 -3.03
N ALA A 139 -13.33 19.30 -3.41
CA ALA A 139 -12.65 19.87 -4.58
C ALA A 139 -11.15 19.52 -4.73
N SER A 140 -10.83 18.80 -5.82
CA SER A 140 -9.55 18.98 -6.51
C SER A 140 -9.50 20.42 -7.02
N ARG A 141 -8.72 21.27 -6.36
CA ARG A 141 -8.59 22.70 -6.74
C ARG A 141 -7.80 22.91 -8.04
N VAL A 142 -7.22 21.84 -8.56
CA VAL A 142 -6.44 21.79 -9.79
C VAL A 142 -7.34 21.27 -10.93
N PRO A 143 -7.65 22.08 -11.95
CA PRO A 143 -8.35 21.62 -13.15
C PRO A 143 -7.54 20.54 -13.88
N ASP A 144 -8.20 19.61 -14.57
CA ASP A 144 -7.53 18.57 -15.38
C ASP A 144 -6.63 19.12 -16.51
N GLY A 145 -6.68 20.43 -16.76
CA GLY A 145 -5.80 21.17 -17.67
C GLY A 145 -4.55 21.80 -17.04
N ASP A 146 -4.23 21.58 -15.75
CA ASP A 146 -3.01 22.16 -15.15
C ASP A 146 -1.73 21.61 -15.83
N PRO A 147 -0.89 22.46 -16.45
CA PRO A 147 0.33 22.04 -17.12
C PRO A 147 1.34 21.36 -16.17
N LEU A 148 1.35 21.68 -14.87
CA LEU A 148 2.17 21.00 -13.87
C LEU A 148 1.64 19.61 -13.55
N LEU A 149 0.33 19.44 -13.31
CA LEU A 149 -0.25 18.12 -13.08
C LEU A 149 -0.03 17.21 -14.30
N ALA A 150 -0.18 17.75 -15.52
CA ALA A 150 0.14 17.03 -16.75
C ALA A 150 1.63 16.68 -16.87
N ALA A 151 2.55 17.58 -16.48
CA ALA A 151 3.99 17.30 -16.45
C ALA A 151 4.35 16.21 -15.42
N LEU A 152 3.77 16.26 -14.22
CA LEU A 152 3.94 15.24 -13.18
C LEU A 152 3.38 13.88 -13.60
N LYS A 153 2.19 13.83 -14.24
CA LYS A 153 1.62 12.60 -14.81
C LYS A 153 2.54 11.98 -15.88
N ARG A 154 3.15 12.80 -16.76
CA ARG A 154 4.15 12.36 -17.77
C ARG A 154 5.44 11.84 -17.13
N TRP A 155 6.06 12.63 -16.24
CA TRP A 155 7.29 12.22 -15.55
C TRP A 155 7.08 10.92 -14.77
N ARG A 156 5.95 10.77 -14.08
CA ARG A 156 5.61 9.53 -13.36
C ARG A 156 5.57 8.32 -14.30
N LEU A 157 4.92 8.45 -15.46
CA LEU A 157 4.81 7.35 -16.43
C LEU A 157 6.18 6.96 -17.00
N GLU A 158 7.03 7.94 -17.30
CA GLU A 158 8.40 7.69 -17.75
C GLU A 158 9.23 7.02 -16.65
N ARG A 159 9.15 7.51 -15.42
CA ARG A 159 9.90 6.94 -14.30
C ARG A 159 9.47 5.50 -13.99
N ALA A 160 8.17 5.25 -14.00
CA ALA A 160 7.60 3.92 -13.80
C ALA A 160 8.06 2.92 -14.86
N ARG A 161 8.13 3.34 -16.14
CA ARG A 161 8.70 2.54 -17.23
C ARG A 161 10.19 2.23 -17.01
N ARG A 162 10.99 3.21 -16.56
CA ARG A 162 12.42 3.01 -16.24
C ARG A 162 12.63 2.05 -15.06
N ASP A 163 11.82 2.20 -14.01
CA ASP A 163 11.90 1.38 -12.80
C ASP A 163 11.21 -0.01 -12.94
N GLY A 164 10.60 -0.30 -14.10
CA GLY A 164 9.91 -1.57 -14.36
C GLY A 164 8.65 -1.80 -13.51
N VAL A 165 8.00 -0.75 -13.02
CA VAL A 165 6.84 -0.82 -12.12
C VAL A 165 5.63 -0.06 -12.69
N PRO A 166 4.39 -0.37 -12.27
CA PRO A 166 3.23 0.44 -12.60
C PRO A 166 3.30 1.87 -12.05
N ALA A 167 2.72 2.84 -12.77
CA ALA A 167 2.82 4.27 -12.47
C ALA A 167 2.45 4.64 -11.02
N TYR A 168 1.39 4.04 -10.47
CA TYR A 168 0.93 4.32 -9.11
C TYR A 168 1.96 3.99 -8.02
N VAL A 169 2.88 3.05 -8.27
CA VAL A 169 3.95 2.67 -7.32
C VAL A 169 4.91 3.83 -7.05
N VAL A 170 5.17 4.66 -8.06
CA VAL A 170 5.95 5.89 -7.93
C VAL A 170 5.13 6.90 -7.11
N PHE A 171 3.96 7.33 -7.61
CA PHE A 171 2.98 8.15 -6.89
C PHE A 171 1.55 7.91 -7.37
N HIS A 172 0.56 8.01 -6.46
CA HIS A 172 -0.86 8.01 -6.83
C HIS A 172 -1.29 9.38 -7.39
N ASP A 173 -2.40 9.41 -8.14
CA ASP A 173 -2.92 10.65 -8.75
C ASP A 173 -3.22 11.74 -7.71
N ALA A 174 -3.77 11.36 -6.55
CA ALA A 174 -4.02 12.27 -5.43
C ALA A 174 -2.72 12.94 -4.91
N THR A 175 -1.60 12.21 -4.84
CA THR A 175 -0.30 12.80 -4.46
C THR A 175 0.22 13.73 -5.55
N LEU A 176 0.07 13.39 -6.83
CA LEU A 176 0.47 14.30 -7.92
C LEU A 176 -0.37 15.59 -7.93
N ALA A 177 -1.69 15.50 -7.67
CA ALA A 177 -2.56 16.65 -7.53
C ALA A 177 -2.16 17.53 -6.33
N ALA A 178 -1.85 16.93 -5.17
CA ALA A 178 -1.39 17.67 -4.00
C ALA A 178 0.01 18.31 -4.18
N ILE A 179 0.90 17.70 -4.98
CA ILE A 179 2.17 18.34 -5.40
C ILE A 179 1.88 19.51 -6.36
N ALA A 180 0.96 19.33 -7.31
CA ALA A 180 0.58 20.37 -8.25
C ALA A 180 -0.01 21.60 -7.52
N GLU A 181 -0.94 21.40 -6.59
CA GLU A 181 -1.58 22.47 -5.80
C GLU A 181 -0.58 23.23 -4.91
N ARG A 182 0.36 22.53 -4.28
CA ARG A 182 1.29 23.14 -3.29
C ARG A 182 2.56 23.75 -3.90
N HIS A 183 2.90 23.38 -5.14
CA HIS A 183 4.11 23.84 -5.85
C HIS A 183 5.42 23.81 -5.00
N PRO A 184 5.77 22.67 -4.35
CA PRO A 184 6.88 22.60 -3.41
C PRO A 184 8.21 22.96 -4.08
N ARG A 185 9.04 23.73 -3.36
CA ARG A 185 10.34 24.25 -3.81
C ARG A 185 11.52 23.59 -3.10
N THR A 186 11.27 22.99 -1.95
CA THR A 186 12.29 22.37 -1.10
C THR A 186 11.94 20.91 -0.79
N PRO A 187 12.93 20.07 -0.45
CA PRO A 187 12.66 18.70 0.01
C PRO A 187 11.73 18.63 1.22
N GLY A 188 11.79 19.62 2.14
CA GLY A 188 10.91 19.70 3.30
C GLY A 188 9.46 20.00 2.95
N GLU A 189 9.21 20.93 2.02
CA GLU A 189 7.86 21.19 1.50
C GLU A 189 7.29 19.98 0.77
N LEU A 190 8.13 19.24 0.03
CA LEU A 190 7.71 18.02 -0.67
C LEU A 190 7.39 16.88 0.30
N LEU A 191 8.12 16.75 1.41
CA LEU A 191 7.83 15.80 2.50
C LEU A 191 6.52 16.10 3.22
N ALA A 192 6.09 17.36 3.27
CA ALA A 192 4.82 17.75 3.87
C ALA A 192 3.58 17.39 3.00
N VAL A 193 3.78 16.84 1.79
CA VAL A 193 2.70 16.42 0.88
C VAL A 193 2.21 15.02 1.22
N SER A 194 0.89 14.83 1.31
CA SER A 194 0.28 13.54 1.60
C SER A 194 0.66 12.48 0.55
N GLY A 195 1.23 11.36 1.00
CA GLY A 195 1.74 10.28 0.15
C GLY A 195 3.22 10.40 -0.24
N VAL A 196 3.94 11.42 0.26
CA VAL A 196 5.41 11.52 0.17
C VAL A 196 6.03 11.19 1.53
N GLY A 197 6.66 10.02 1.65
CA GLY A 197 7.51 9.67 2.79
C GLY A 197 9.01 9.81 2.45
N LEU A 198 9.88 9.75 3.46
CA LEU A 198 11.34 9.92 3.27
C LEU A 198 11.93 9.02 2.17
N ALA A 199 11.57 7.73 2.13
CA ALA A 199 12.08 6.82 1.09
C ALA A 199 11.67 7.23 -0.35
N LYS A 200 10.52 7.92 -0.53
CA LYS A 200 10.13 8.50 -1.82
C LYS A 200 10.82 9.84 -2.08
N LEU A 201 11.06 10.63 -1.03
CA LEU A 201 11.82 11.88 -1.12
C LEU A 201 13.28 11.63 -1.54
N GLU A 202 13.94 10.65 -0.92
CA GLU A 202 15.29 10.20 -1.25
C GLU A 202 15.38 9.69 -2.69
N ARG A 203 14.41 8.87 -3.13
CA ARG A 203 14.45 8.21 -4.45
C ARG A 203 14.00 9.10 -5.62
N TYR A 204 13.03 9.99 -5.40
CA TYR A 204 12.36 10.75 -6.47
C TYR A 204 12.35 12.27 -6.26
N GLY A 205 12.71 12.77 -5.08
CA GLY A 205 12.47 14.16 -4.69
C GLY A 205 13.14 15.18 -5.60
N GLN A 206 14.38 14.93 -6.03
CA GLN A 206 15.11 15.82 -6.94
C GLN A 206 14.43 15.96 -8.31
N GLU A 207 13.97 14.84 -8.90
CA GLU A 207 13.29 14.84 -10.19
C GLU A 207 11.90 15.50 -10.13
N VAL A 208 11.17 15.28 -9.02
CA VAL A 208 9.88 15.95 -8.78
C VAL A 208 10.07 17.45 -8.65
N LEU A 209 11.04 17.91 -7.83
CA LEU A 209 11.34 19.34 -7.66
C LEU A 209 11.80 19.98 -8.98
N ALA A 210 12.63 19.29 -9.77
CA ALA A 210 13.01 19.73 -11.11
C ALA A 210 11.81 19.87 -12.05
N THR A 211 10.86 18.92 -12.00
CA THR A 211 9.62 18.97 -12.79
C THR A 211 8.74 20.16 -12.39
N VAL A 212 8.61 20.43 -11.08
CA VAL A 212 7.88 21.60 -10.55
C VAL A 212 8.55 22.92 -10.99
N ALA A 213 9.87 23.01 -10.94
CA ALA A 213 10.61 24.19 -11.38
C ALA A 213 10.48 24.44 -12.90
N ALA A 214 10.55 23.38 -13.71
CA ALA A 214 10.41 23.46 -15.17
C ALA A 214 9.01 23.95 -15.58
N ALA A 215 7.94 23.38 -15.02
CA ALA A 215 6.56 23.78 -15.34
C ALA A 215 6.29 25.26 -15.03
N ARG A 216 6.83 25.78 -13.92
CA ARG A 216 6.72 27.20 -13.53
C ARG A 216 7.46 28.14 -14.49
N THR A 217 8.56 27.68 -15.07
CA THR A 217 9.31 28.44 -16.09
C THR A 217 8.54 28.50 -17.42
N THR A 218 7.86 27.41 -17.79
CA THR A 218 6.97 27.35 -18.96
C THR A 218 5.77 28.29 -18.81
N SER A 219 5.12 28.31 -17.65
CA SER A 219 4.00 29.23 -17.37
C SER A 219 4.37 30.71 -17.52
N ARG A 220 5.58 31.10 -17.07
CA ARG A 220 6.11 32.48 -17.21
C ARG A 220 6.45 32.91 -18.64
N ARG A 221 6.45 32.01 -19.61
CA ARG A 221 6.86 32.28 -21.01
C ARG A 221 5.70 32.43 -22.00
N SER A 222 4.45 32.32 -21.56
CA SER A 222 3.29 32.56 -22.44
C SER A 222 3.20 34.07 -22.79
N PRO A 223 3.30 34.47 -24.08
CA PRO A 223 3.18 35.86 -24.46
C PRO A 223 1.73 36.33 -24.28
N ARG A 224 1.54 37.43 -23.56
CA ARG A 224 0.25 38.13 -23.45
C ARG A 224 -0.15 38.57 -24.86
N PRO A 225 -1.35 38.22 -25.38
CA PRO A 225 -1.78 38.73 -26.68
C PRO A 225 -1.83 40.26 -26.60
N ALA A 226 -1.10 40.93 -27.50
CA ALA A 226 -1.16 42.37 -27.64
C ALA A 226 -2.55 42.73 -28.19
N GLY A 227 -3.31 43.52 -27.43
CA GLY A 227 -4.58 44.06 -27.92
C GLY A 227 -4.32 45.24 -28.85
N ALA A 228 -4.78 45.11 -30.09
CA ALA A 228 -5.05 46.17 -31.05
C ALA A 228 -6.13 45.64 -32.01
#